data_AF-A0A9P8EGY9-F1
#
_entry.id   AF-A0A9P8EGY9-F1
#
_cell.length_a   1.000
_cell.length_b   1.000
_cell.length_c   1.000
_cell.angle_alpha   90.00
_cell.angle_beta   90.00
_cell.angle_gamma   90.00
#
_symmetry.space_group_name_H-M   'P 1'
#
loop_
_entity.id
_entity.type
_entity.pdbx_description
1 polymer ?
#
loop_
_entity_poly.entity_id
_entity_poly.type
_entity_poly.pdbx_seq_one_letter_code
_entity_poly.pdbx_strand_id
1 'polypeptide(L)'
;MASPHSEAEQKEAYQYWGYLFKQDRTGTDMLKNLLRGIHKTIITTFEPSESPDVTPSQMAQFYRAVNGNYDPLFLSTPPSTIAFIYKNLGCLHSLQPPAHLGDRYADPVVPSLKVEGWVMWQTVQLLLGPDEHSEFMRQAVQKWDIKNPETGESFPKILPRSCFPPHPDTSMVEWYEGMSSRLRREAEEQERIRVQPIEDRPDTPNTSRHHRKISRYSDNALTDDESPPDHKNFAIAYFRDPLFRTMDGRPGLVRNGSRRRPPLSPRDSFVNRSKSVASTFGNVIKNVGSPHLWDGHAASKEKDKDRDHRRRKTDEDLFKTHHLNLITIVLTTMNLQA
;
A
#
# COMPACT_ATOMS: atom_id res chain seq x y z
N MET A 1 0.95 -17.41 -33.45
CA MET A 1 -0.04 -18.09 -32.61
C MET A 1 0.71 -19.16 -31.83
N ALA A 2 0.82 -19.04 -30.51
CA ALA A 2 1.44 -20.10 -29.70
C ALA A 2 0.46 -21.27 -29.63
N SER A 3 0.90 -22.48 -29.99
CA SER A 3 0.11 -23.69 -29.81
C SER A 3 -0.27 -23.85 -28.34
N PRO A 4 -1.51 -24.26 -28.01
CA PRO A 4 -1.85 -24.59 -26.63
C PRO A 4 -0.93 -25.72 -26.17
N HIS A 5 -0.16 -25.47 -25.11
CA HIS A 5 0.68 -26.47 -24.46
C HIS A 5 -0.14 -27.71 -24.10
N SER A 6 0.47 -28.89 -24.23
CA SER A 6 -0.21 -30.13 -23.88
C SER A 6 -0.54 -30.15 -22.38
N GLU A 7 -1.58 -30.90 -22.00
CA GLU A 7 -1.94 -31.06 -20.59
C GLU A 7 -0.79 -31.66 -19.78
N ALA A 8 0.01 -32.53 -20.39
CA ALA A 8 1.22 -33.10 -19.79
C ALA A 8 2.27 -32.02 -19.48
N GLU A 9 2.55 -31.11 -20.42
CA GLU A 9 3.49 -29.99 -20.21
C GLU A 9 3.02 -29.04 -19.10
N GLN A 10 1.73 -28.76 -19.02
CA GLN A 10 1.15 -27.93 -17.94
C GLN A 10 1.31 -28.62 -16.58
N LYS A 11 1.14 -29.94 -16.52
CA LYS A 11 1.29 -30.72 -15.29
C LYS A 11 2.74 -30.78 -14.82
N GLU A 12 3.69 -30.98 -15.74
CA GLU A 12 5.13 -30.94 -15.44
C GLU A 12 5.55 -29.53 -14.97
N ALA A 13 5.10 -28.49 -15.67
CA ALA A 13 5.36 -27.12 -15.25
C ALA A 13 4.79 -26.84 -13.84
N TYR A 14 3.61 -27.35 -13.53
CA TYR A 14 3.03 -27.22 -12.19
C TYR A 14 3.86 -27.95 -11.11
N GLN A 15 4.48 -29.10 -11.44
CA GLN A 15 5.37 -29.78 -10.51
C GLN A 15 6.62 -28.97 -10.17
N TYR A 16 7.15 -28.20 -11.13
CA TYR A 16 8.25 -27.27 -10.89
C TYR A 16 7.80 -26.05 -10.07
N TRP A 17 6.73 -25.37 -10.50
CA TRP A 17 6.32 -24.09 -9.92
C TRP A 17 5.60 -24.24 -8.57
N GLY A 18 4.78 -25.27 -8.44
CA GLY A 18 3.83 -25.41 -7.33
C GLY A 18 2.82 -24.27 -7.24
N TYR A 19 2.15 -24.18 -6.10
CA TYR A 19 1.30 -23.05 -5.78
C TYR A 19 2.16 -21.91 -5.18
N LEU A 20 1.96 -20.68 -5.67
CA LEU A 20 2.89 -19.57 -5.45
C LEU A 20 2.59 -18.70 -4.22
N PHE A 21 1.50 -19.00 -3.50
CA PHE A 21 1.08 -18.26 -2.31
C PHE A 21 1.02 -19.15 -1.08
N LYS A 22 1.37 -18.57 0.07
CA LYS A 22 1.21 -19.19 1.39
C LYS A 22 -0.18 -18.88 1.96
N GLN A 23 -0.56 -19.59 3.02
CA GLN A 23 -1.85 -19.40 3.69
C GLN A 23 -2.00 -18.01 4.33
N ASP A 24 -0.88 -17.36 4.68
CA ASP A 24 -0.85 -16.01 5.25
C ASP A 24 -0.98 -14.89 4.19
N ARG A 25 -1.22 -15.26 2.92
CA ARG A 25 -1.30 -14.35 1.75
C ARG A 25 0.04 -13.73 1.36
N THR A 26 1.15 -14.27 1.86
CA THR A 26 2.49 -13.90 1.35
C THR A 26 2.90 -14.80 0.19
N GLY A 27 3.80 -14.31 -0.66
CA GLY A 27 4.41 -15.11 -1.71
C GLY A 27 5.32 -16.21 -1.15
N THR A 28 5.37 -17.36 -1.82
CA THR A 28 6.43 -18.36 -1.59
C THR A 28 7.78 -17.81 -2.03
N ASP A 29 8.88 -18.46 -1.64
CA ASP A 29 10.21 -18.03 -2.07
C ASP A 29 10.38 -18.20 -3.59
N MET A 30 9.71 -19.20 -4.19
CA MET A 30 9.57 -19.32 -5.64
C MET A 30 8.94 -18.08 -6.28
N LEU A 31 7.83 -17.57 -5.73
CA LEU A 31 7.20 -16.34 -6.24
C LEU A 31 8.14 -15.13 -6.07
N LYS A 32 8.75 -14.99 -4.89
CA LYS A 32 9.68 -13.87 -4.62
C LYS A 32 10.86 -13.88 -5.58
N ASN A 33 11.44 -15.04 -5.86
CA ASN A 33 12.56 -15.20 -6.77
C ASN A 33 12.16 -14.92 -8.22
N LEU A 34 10.98 -15.36 -8.65
CA LEU A 34 10.41 -14.97 -9.95
C LEU A 34 10.27 -13.44 -10.06
N LEU A 35 9.67 -12.80 -9.06
CA LEU A 35 9.43 -11.36 -9.06
C LEU A 35 10.74 -10.55 -9.02
N ARG A 36 11.75 -11.00 -8.26
CA ARG A 36 13.12 -10.44 -8.28
C ARG A 36 13.79 -10.59 -9.65
N GLY A 37 13.60 -11.74 -10.30
CA GLY A 37 14.06 -11.98 -11.66
C GLY A 37 13.42 -11.01 -12.65
N ILE A 38 12.09 -10.84 -12.58
CA ILE A 38 11.36 -9.88 -13.42
C ILE A 38 11.83 -8.46 -13.17
N HIS A 39 11.99 -8.06 -11.90
CA HIS A 39 12.55 -6.75 -11.55
C HIS A 39 13.88 -6.49 -12.24
N LYS A 40 14.80 -7.48 -12.18
CA LYS A 40 16.10 -7.40 -12.87
C LYS A 40 15.90 -7.25 -14.38
N THR A 41 15.01 -8.02 -14.99
CA THR A 41 14.68 -7.87 -16.42
C THR A 41 14.16 -6.48 -16.73
N ILE A 42 13.30 -5.88 -15.89
CA ILE A 42 12.75 -4.55 -16.12
C ILE A 42 13.87 -3.51 -16.17
N ILE A 43 14.70 -3.44 -15.13
CA ILE A 43 15.75 -2.40 -15.01
C ILE A 43 16.85 -2.53 -16.08
N THR A 44 17.07 -3.73 -16.63
CA THR A 44 18.07 -3.94 -17.70
C THR A 44 17.51 -3.80 -19.10
N THR A 45 16.18 -3.89 -19.28
CA THR A 45 15.54 -3.94 -20.61
C THR A 45 14.88 -2.62 -20.98
N PHE A 46 14.22 -1.96 -20.02
CA PHE A 46 13.45 -0.75 -20.26
C PHE A 46 14.20 0.44 -19.68
N GLU A 47 14.59 1.40 -20.52
CA GLU A 47 15.30 2.62 -20.12
C GLU A 47 16.34 2.39 -19.01
N PRO A 48 17.41 1.61 -19.26
CA PRO A 48 18.39 1.31 -18.22
C PRO A 48 18.92 2.60 -17.61
N SER A 49 18.86 2.67 -16.28
CA SER A 49 19.30 3.83 -15.50
C SER A 49 20.35 3.39 -14.49
N GLU A 50 21.14 4.34 -13.98
CA GLU A 50 22.09 4.09 -12.89
C GLU A 50 21.39 3.67 -11.58
N SER A 51 20.09 3.97 -11.45
CA SER A 51 19.29 3.56 -10.30
C SER A 51 18.85 2.10 -10.45
N PRO A 52 19.02 1.27 -9.39
CA PRO A 52 18.52 -0.10 -9.38
C PRO A 52 17.02 -0.19 -9.09
N ASP A 53 16.32 0.94 -8.89
CA ASP A 53 14.91 1.00 -8.54
C ASP A 53 14.05 1.20 -9.79
N VAL A 54 12.88 0.55 -9.86
CA VAL A 54 12.00 0.57 -11.03
C VAL A 54 11.17 1.86 -11.08
N THR A 55 11.37 2.68 -12.11
CA THR A 55 10.65 3.94 -12.29
C THR A 55 9.22 3.72 -12.83
N PRO A 56 8.31 4.71 -12.69
CA PRO A 56 6.99 4.65 -13.30
C PRO A 56 7.04 4.47 -14.83
N SER A 57 8.00 5.09 -15.52
CA SER A 57 8.19 4.91 -16.97
C SER A 57 8.50 3.45 -17.31
N GLN A 58 9.42 2.83 -16.57
CA GLN A 58 9.78 1.42 -16.73
C GLN A 58 8.60 0.49 -16.42
N MET A 59 7.80 0.79 -15.37
CA MET A 59 6.57 0.06 -15.05
C MET A 59 5.57 0.08 -16.22
N ALA A 60 5.32 1.27 -16.77
CA ALA A 60 4.41 1.44 -17.90
C ALA A 60 4.87 0.63 -19.13
N GLN A 61 6.18 0.66 -19.44
CA GLN A 61 6.76 -0.10 -20.54
C GLN A 61 6.68 -1.62 -20.31
N PHE A 62 6.97 -2.08 -19.09
CA PHE A 62 6.83 -3.48 -18.73
C PHE A 62 5.40 -3.97 -18.97
N TYR A 63 4.39 -3.26 -18.43
CA TYR A 63 3.00 -3.67 -18.61
C TYR A 63 2.58 -3.65 -20.08
N ARG A 64 2.95 -2.63 -20.85
CA ARG A 64 2.71 -2.61 -22.31
C ARG A 64 3.34 -3.82 -23.01
N ALA A 65 4.55 -4.19 -22.61
CA ALA A 65 5.28 -5.30 -23.18
C ALA A 65 4.68 -6.68 -22.85
N VAL A 66 3.89 -6.81 -21.79
CA VAL A 66 3.07 -8.00 -21.44
C VAL A 66 1.57 -7.75 -21.68
N ASN A 67 1.24 -6.95 -22.69
CA ASN A 67 -0.12 -6.68 -23.16
C ASN A 67 -1.07 -6.01 -22.15
N GLY A 68 -0.55 -5.52 -21.01
CA GLY A 68 -1.22 -4.61 -20.08
C GLY A 68 -1.24 -3.15 -20.57
N ASN A 69 -1.96 -2.28 -19.86
CA ASN A 69 -1.91 -0.83 -20.02
C ASN A 69 -2.10 -0.19 -18.66
N TYR A 70 -0.99 0.24 -18.10
CA TYR A 70 -0.93 0.97 -16.84
C TYR A 70 -0.41 2.39 -17.08
N ASP A 71 -0.44 2.87 -18.33
CA ASP A 71 -0.04 4.23 -18.67
C ASP A 71 -0.89 5.29 -17.93
N PRO A 72 -2.22 5.12 -17.73
CA PRO A 72 -2.99 6.03 -16.89
C PRO A 72 -2.45 6.13 -15.46
N LEU A 73 -2.00 5.01 -14.88
CA LEU A 73 -1.44 5.00 -13.53
C LEU A 73 -0.04 5.63 -13.49
N PHE A 74 0.85 5.20 -14.38
CA PHE A 74 2.28 5.50 -14.21
C PHE A 74 2.76 6.70 -15.02
N LEU A 75 2.04 7.08 -16.08
CA LEU A 75 2.41 8.21 -16.95
C LEU A 75 1.46 9.40 -16.81
N SER A 76 0.19 9.17 -16.45
CA SER A 76 -0.83 10.23 -16.36
C SER A 76 -1.14 10.66 -14.92
N THR A 77 -0.59 9.98 -13.91
CA THR A 77 -0.79 10.31 -12.50
C THR A 77 0.41 11.09 -11.97
N PRO A 78 0.20 12.17 -11.19
CA PRO A 78 1.30 12.93 -10.59
C PRO A 78 2.26 12.05 -9.76
N PRO A 79 3.58 12.28 -9.79
CA PRO A 79 4.56 11.48 -9.04
C PRO A 79 4.27 11.39 -7.54
N SER A 80 3.89 12.48 -6.89
CA SER A 80 3.51 12.49 -5.47
C SER A 80 2.30 11.60 -5.15
N THR A 81 1.32 11.51 -6.06
CA THR A 81 0.18 10.58 -5.93
C THR A 81 0.63 9.13 -6.05
N ILE A 82 1.52 8.80 -6.99
CA ILE A 82 2.08 7.45 -7.10
C ILE A 82 2.85 7.08 -5.83
N ALA A 83 3.66 8.00 -5.30
CA ALA A 83 4.37 7.81 -4.03
C ALA A 83 3.38 7.54 -2.88
N PHE A 84 2.28 8.29 -2.82
CA PHE A 84 1.22 8.09 -1.84
C PHE A 84 0.55 6.72 -1.96
N ILE A 85 0.29 6.24 -3.17
CA ILE A 85 -0.22 4.89 -3.42
C ILE A 85 0.77 3.86 -2.89
N TYR A 86 2.05 3.97 -3.23
CA TYR A 86 3.08 3.06 -2.74
C TYR A 86 3.17 3.04 -1.21
N LYS A 87 3.13 4.21 -0.55
CA LYS A 87 3.11 4.29 0.92
C LYS A 87 1.93 3.52 1.53
N ASN A 88 0.72 3.75 1.01
CA ASN A 88 -0.49 3.11 1.53
C ASN A 88 -0.52 1.60 1.29
N LEU A 89 0.05 1.13 0.19
CA LEU A 89 0.20 -0.29 -0.11
C LEU A 89 1.39 -0.95 0.61
N GLY A 90 2.21 -0.18 1.33
CA GLY A 90 3.44 -0.69 1.95
C GLY A 90 4.55 -1.04 0.95
N CYS A 91 4.51 -0.49 -0.26
CA CYS A 91 5.52 -0.69 -1.28
C CYS A 91 6.75 0.18 -0.98
N LEU A 92 7.88 -0.47 -0.69
CA LEU A 92 9.15 0.21 -0.49
C LEU A 92 9.61 0.91 -1.78
N HIS A 93 9.77 2.23 -1.72
CA HIS A 93 10.19 3.04 -2.86
C HIS A 93 11.22 4.09 -2.43
N SER A 94 11.99 4.56 -3.41
CA SER A 94 12.84 5.74 -3.30
C SER A 94 12.25 6.87 -4.14
N LEU A 95 12.75 8.09 -3.95
CA LEU A 95 12.52 9.18 -4.88
C LEU A 95 13.78 9.36 -5.73
N GLN A 96 13.60 9.36 -7.04
CA GLN A 96 14.66 9.56 -8.02
C GLN A 96 14.56 10.97 -8.64
N PRO A 97 15.70 11.54 -9.08
CA PRO A 97 15.69 12.77 -9.86
C PRO A 97 14.83 12.64 -11.13
N PRO A 98 14.27 13.74 -11.65
CA PRO A 98 13.65 13.75 -12.97
C PRO A 98 14.62 13.26 -14.06
N ALA A 99 14.11 12.54 -15.05
CA ALA A 99 14.93 11.99 -16.13
C ALA A 99 15.50 13.04 -17.10
N HIS A 100 14.96 14.27 -17.08
CA HIS A 100 15.40 15.33 -18.00
C HIS A 100 16.74 15.92 -17.57
N LEU A 101 17.76 15.82 -18.45
CA LEU A 101 19.13 16.27 -18.19
C LEU A 101 19.27 17.73 -17.74
N GLY A 102 18.33 18.60 -18.11
CA GLY A 102 18.32 20.00 -17.70
C GLY A 102 18.07 20.22 -16.21
N ASP A 103 17.55 19.21 -15.51
CA ASP A 103 17.03 19.32 -14.15
C ASP A 103 17.73 18.39 -13.15
N ARG A 104 18.99 18.03 -13.44
CA ARG A 104 19.83 17.15 -12.61
C ARG A 104 20.14 17.68 -11.20
N TYR A 105 19.74 18.92 -10.91
CA TYR A 105 19.88 19.56 -9.60
C TYR A 105 18.53 19.80 -8.92
N ALA A 106 17.41 19.43 -9.55
CA ALA A 106 16.11 19.46 -8.87
C ALA A 106 16.01 18.38 -7.80
N ASP A 107 15.11 18.65 -6.86
CA ASP A 107 14.75 17.69 -5.84
C ASP A 107 14.19 16.40 -6.46
N PRO A 108 14.53 15.23 -5.89
CA PRO A 108 14.04 13.96 -6.40
C PRO A 108 12.53 13.83 -6.14
N VAL A 109 11.76 13.64 -7.21
CA VAL A 109 10.29 13.57 -7.16
C VAL A 109 9.72 12.30 -7.76
N VAL A 110 10.51 11.49 -8.48
CA VAL A 110 10.02 10.31 -9.20
C VAL A 110 9.97 9.10 -8.26
N PRO A 111 8.80 8.57 -7.88
CA PRO A 111 8.74 7.41 -6.99
C PRO A 111 9.11 6.13 -7.72
N SER A 112 10.26 5.56 -7.37
CA SER A 112 10.77 4.33 -7.97
C SER A 112 10.73 3.18 -6.98
N LEU A 113 10.15 2.05 -7.38
CA LEU A 113 10.03 0.88 -6.52
C LEU A 113 11.39 0.23 -6.32
N LYS A 114 11.77 0.04 -5.06
CA LYS A 114 12.87 -0.88 -4.74
C LYS A 114 12.41 -2.30 -5.02
N VAL A 115 13.35 -3.24 -5.14
CA VAL A 115 13.01 -4.65 -5.40
C VAL A 115 11.95 -5.22 -4.45
N GLU A 116 12.02 -4.93 -3.15
CA GLU A 116 11.01 -5.37 -2.18
C GLU A 116 9.65 -4.68 -2.38
N GLY A 117 9.66 -3.41 -2.79
CA GLY A 117 8.45 -2.69 -3.12
C GLY A 117 7.79 -3.22 -4.38
N TRP A 118 8.57 -3.63 -5.38
CA TRP A 118 8.06 -4.33 -6.56
C TRP A 118 7.44 -5.69 -6.21
N VAL A 119 8.11 -6.47 -5.35
CA VAL A 119 7.56 -7.74 -4.86
C VAL A 119 6.24 -7.50 -4.13
N MET A 120 6.17 -6.50 -3.25
CA MET A 120 4.94 -6.13 -2.54
C MET A 120 3.84 -5.70 -3.52
N TRP A 121 4.16 -4.79 -4.44
CA TRP A 121 3.25 -4.31 -5.48
C TRP A 121 2.63 -5.49 -6.23
N GLN A 122 3.44 -6.37 -6.81
CA GLN A 122 2.96 -7.51 -7.58
C GLN A 122 2.16 -8.52 -6.74
N THR A 123 2.56 -8.74 -5.49
CA THR A 123 1.84 -9.65 -4.59
C THR A 123 0.43 -9.12 -4.30
N VAL A 124 0.30 -7.83 -3.97
CA VAL A 124 -0.99 -7.17 -3.76
C VAL A 124 -1.84 -7.26 -5.03
N GLN A 125 -1.26 -6.95 -6.19
CA GLN A 125 -2.00 -6.96 -7.45
C GLN A 125 -2.48 -8.37 -7.85
N LEU A 126 -1.68 -9.40 -7.62
CA LEU A 126 -2.06 -10.80 -7.85
C LEU A 126 -3.20 -11.26 -6.93
N LEU A 127 -3.25 -10.77 -5.68
CA LEU A 127 -4.32 -11.12 -4.74
C LEU A 127 -5.62 -10.37 -5.03
N LEU A 128 -5.55 -9.12 -5.52
CA LEU A 128 -6.74 -8.33 -5.86
C LEU A 128 -7.29 -8.65 -7.26
N GLY A 129 -6.43 -9.02 -8.21
CA GLY A 129 -6.79 -9.26 -9.61
C GLY A 129 -6.01 -10.42 -10.23
N PRO A 130 -6.14 -11.65 -9.73
CA PRO A 130 -5.32 -12.77 -10.16
C PRO A 130 -5.51 -13.12 -11.64
N ASP A 131 -6.70 -12.94 -12.20
CA ASP A 131 -6.96 -13.28 -13.61
C ASP A 131 -6.12 -12.46 -14.58
N GLU A 132 -5.96 -11.17 -14.30
CA GLU A 132 -5.16 -10.27 -15.13
C GLU A 132 -3.66 -10.39 -14.78
N HIS A 133 -3.32 -10.27 -13.50
CA HIS A 133 -1.91 -10.20 -13.09
C HIS A 133 -1.16 -11.51 -13.24
N SER A 134 -1.84 -12.65 -13.11
CA SER A 134 -1.19 -13.93 -13.43
C SER A 134 -0.82 -14.01 -14.91
N GLU A 135 -1.66 -13.46 -15.80
CA GLU A 135 -1.40 -13.46 -17.23
C GLU A 135 -0.20 -12.58 -17.59
N PHE A 136 -0.01 -11.44 -16.92
CA PHE A 136 1.21 -10.63 -17.06
C PHE A 136 2.47 -11.39 -16.65
N MET A 137 2.44 -12.14 -15.54
CA MET A 137 3.58 -12.96 -15.11
C MET A 137 3.87 -14.09 -16.09
N ARG A 138 2.82 -14.74 -16.61
CA ARG A 138 2.92 -15.80 -17.61
C ARG A 138 3.53 -15.30 -18.93
N GLN A 139 3.08 -14.13 -19.40
CA GLN A 139 3.66 -13.51 -20.59
C GLN A 139 5.10 -13.07 -20.35
N ALA A 140 5.44 -12.60 -19.14
CA ALA A 140 6.80 -12.23 -18.80
C ALA A 140 7.76 -13.42 -18.90
N VAL A 141 7.43 -14.57 -18.29
CA VAL A 141 8.27 -15.78 -18.39
C VAL A 141 8.36 -16.31 -19.81
N GLN A 142 7.29 -16.19 -20.60
CA GLN A 142 7.31 -16.62 -21.99
C GLN A 142 8.22 -15.73 -22.85
N LYS A 143 8.15 -14.42 -22.63
CA LYS A 143 8.82 -13.41 -23.47
C LYS A 143 10.30 -13.23 -23.14
N TRP A 144 10.69 -13.32 -21.87
CA TRP A 144 12.07 -13.07 -21.44
C TRP A 144 12.68 -14.29 -20.73
N ASP A 145 13.99 -14.47 -20.87
CA ASP A 145 14.76 -15.47 -20.10
C ASP A 145 15.00 -14.96 -18.68
N ILE A 146 13.95 -15.02 -17.86
CA ILE A 146 14.00 -14.55 -16.48
C ILE A 146 14.87 -15.52 -15.68
N LYS A 147 15.97 -15.00 -15.12
CA LYS A 147 16.90 -15.77 -14.30
C LYS A 147 16.46 -15.77 -12.84
N ASN A 148 16.51 -16.95 -12.22
CA ASN A 148 16.39 -17.10 -10.78
C ASN A 148 17.62 -16.46 -10.10
N PRO A 149 17.43 -15.48 -9.19
CA PRO A 149 18.55 -14.83 -8.53
C PRO A 149 19.36 -15.75 -7.61
N GLU A 150 18.77 -16.83 -7.10
CA GLU A 150 19.47 -17.77 -6.20
C GLU A 150 20.29 -18.80 -6.98
N THR A 151 19.74 -19.37 -8.05
CA THR A 151 20.42 -20.44 -8.81
C THR A 151 21.17 -19.93 -10.04
N GLY A 152 20.82 -18.76 -10.56
CA GLY A 152 21.34 -18.21 -11.81
C GLY A 152 20.75 -18.84 -13.08
N GLU A 153 19.95 -19.90 -12.94
CA GLU A 153 19.28 -20.60 -14.04
C GLU A 153 18.04 -19.84 -14.52
N SER A 154 17.63 -20.10 -15.76
CA SER A 154 16.40 -19.50 -16.30
C SER A 154 15.17 -20.26 -15.80
N PHE A 155 14.13 -19.54 -15.41
CA PHE A 155 12.85 -20.16 -15.07
C PHE A 155 12.21 -20.82 -16.31
N PRO A 156 11.39 -21.89 -16.11
CA PRO A 156 10.62 -22.48 -17.19
C PRO A 156 9.70 -21.47 -17.89
N LYS A 157 9.59 -21.57 -19.21
CA LYS A 157 8.74 -20.68 -20.04
C LYS A 157 7.24 -20.89 -19.84
N ILE A 158 6.86 -22.06 -19.35
CA ILE A 158 5.47 -22.42 -19.07
C ILE A 158 5.22 -22.14 -17.59
N LEU A 159 4.39 -21.14 -17.30
CA LEU A 159 3.86 -20.88 -15.97
C LEU A 159 2.35 -21.15 -15.98
N PRO A 160 1.87 -22.22 -15.32
CA PRO A 160 0.45 -22.56 -15.29
C PRO A 160 -0.39 -21.52 -14.55
N ARG A 161 -1.63 -21.28 -15.01
CA ARG A 161 -2.59 -20.40 -14.31
C ARG A 161 -2.96 -20.93 -12.93
N SER A 162 -2.93 -22.25 -12.73
CA SER A 162 -3.20 -22.93 -11.46
C SER A 162 -2.16 -22.67 -10.36
N CYS A 163 -1.00 -22.09 -10.70
CA CYS A 163 0.00 -21.66 -9.72
C CYS A 163 -0.43 -20.42 -8.92
N PHE A 164 -1.49 -19.72 -9.36
CA PHE A 164 -2.00 -18.48 -8.77
C PHE A 164 -3.41 -18.65 -8.19
N PRO A 165 -3.85 -17.75 -7.29
CA PRO A 165 -5.21 -17.76 -6.75
C PRO A 165 -6.26 -17.79 -7.87
N PRO A 166 -7.31 -18.62 -7.79
CA PRO A 166 -8.32 -18.70 -8.84
C PRO A 166 -9.22 -17.45 -8.89
N HIS A 167 -9.41 -16.78 -7.75
CA HIS A 167 -10.25 -15.61 -7.57
C HIS A 167 -9.56 -14.61 -6.63
N PRO A 168 -9.99 -13.34 -6.62
CA PRO A 168 -9.49 -12.36 -5.66
C PRO A 168 -9.58 -12.88 -4.22
N ASP A 169 -8.54 -12.64 -3.43
CA ASP A 169 -8.53 -13.03 -2.01
C ASP A 169 -9.47 -12.13 -1.22
N THR A 170 -10.45 -12.73 -0.55
CA THR A 170 -11.53 -12.02 0.13
C THR A 170 -11.01 -11.05 1.19
N SER A 171 -10.04 -11.47 2.00
CA SER A 171 -9.50 -10.60 3.06
C SER A 171 -8.65 -9.46 2.50
N MET A 172 -7.94 -9.69 1.40
CA MET A 172 -7.21 -8.64 0.71
C MET A 172 -8.15 -7.61 0.10
N VAL A 173 -9.28 -8.07 -0.47
CA VAL A 173 -10.33 -7.18 -0.97
C VAL A 173 -10.91 -6.35 0.16
N GLU A 174 -11.30 -6.96 1.28
CA GLU A 174 -11.83 -6.25 2.46
C GLU A 174 -10.83 -5.23 3.02
N TRP A 175 -9.55 -5.61 3.14
CA TRP A 175 -8.49 -4.71 3.57
C TRP A 175 -8.35 -3.51 2.64
N TYR A 176 -8.37 -3.74 1.32
CA TYR A 176 -8.25 -2.70 0.32
C TYR A 176 -9.47 -1.76 0.32
N GLU A 177 -10.68 -2.31 0.43
CA GLU A 177 -11.92 -1.53 0.55
C GLU A 177 -11.94 -0.69 1.83
N GLY A 178 -11.45 -1.24 2.94
CA GLY A 178 -11.29 -0.52 4.20
C GLY A 178 -10.30 0.65 4.09
N MET A 179 -9.17 0.43 3.42
CA MET A 179 -8.20 1.49 3.12
C MET A 179 -8.81 2.58 2.22
N SER A 180 -9.51 2.19 1.14
CA SER A 180 -10.20 3.10 0.24
C SER A 180 -11.23 3.97 0.98
N SER A 181 -12.03 3.33 1.85
CA SER A 181 -13.05 4.01 2.66
C SER A 181 -12.42 5.00 3.64
N ARG A 182 -11.31 4.63 4.28
CA ARG A 182 -10.56 5.52 5.18
C ARG A 182 -10.05 6.75 4.44
N LEU A 183 -9.39 6.56 3.30
CA LEU A 183 -8.82 7.64 2.51
C LEU A 183 -9.87 8.63 2.01
N ARG A 184 -11.06 8.13 1.63
CA ARG A 184 -12.20 8.99 1.26
C ARG A 184 -12.65 9.86 2.43
N ARG A 185 -12.84 9.26 3.60
CA ARG A 185 -13.26 10.00 4.81
C ARG A 185 -12.25 11.07 5.18
N GLU A 186 -10.95 10.76 5.11
CA GLU A 186 -9.88 11.73 5.40
C GLU A 186 -9.89 12.92 4.42
N ALA A 187 -10.14 12.68 3.14
CA ALA A 187 -10.27 13.77 2.17
C ALA A 187 -11.55 14.60 2.34
N GLU A 188 -12.69 13.97 2.63
CA GLU A 188 -13.92 14.70 2.94
C GLU A 188 -13.77 15.57 4.20
N GLU A 189 -13.06 15.09 5.22
CA GLU A 189 -12.77 15.85 6.43
C GLU A 189 -11.84 17.03 6.17
N GLN A 190 -10.76 16.85 5.39
CA GLN A 190 -9.89 17.95 4.99
C GLN A 190 -10.63 19.01 4.18
N GLU A 191 -11.51 18.61 3.27
CA GLU A 191 -12.31 19.57 2.49
C GLU A 191 -13.30 20.32 3.39
N ARG A 192 -13.92 19.65 4.36
CA ARG A 192 -14.76 20.31 5.37
C ARG A 192 -13.99 21.34 6.20
N ILE A 193 -12.78 21.01 6.65
CA ILE A 193 -11.92 21.94 7.39
C ILE A 193 -11.57 23.16 6.54
N ARG A 194 -11.27 22.95 5.25
CA ARG A 194 -10.93 24.02 4.31
C ARG A 194 -12.11 24.97 4.04
N VAL A 195 -13.32 24.42 3.96
CA VAL A 195 -14.53 25.16 3.57
C VAL A 195 -15.25 25.79 4.79
N GLN A 196 -14.76 25.57 6.03
CA GLN A 196 -15.34 26.25 7.20
C GLN A 196 -15.31 27.77 6.99
N PRO A 197 -16.49 28.43 6.95
CA PRO A 197 -16.54 29.88 6.94
C PRO A 197 -15.93 30.39 8.24
N ILE A 198 -15.23 31.51 8.18
CA ILE A 198 -14.98 32.34 9.37
C ILE A 198 -16.37 32.78 9.84
N GLU A 199 -17.02 32.00 10.72
CA GLU A 199 -18.28 32.41 11.32
C GLU A 199 -18.02 33.61 12.25
N ASP A 200 -18.68 34.70 11.87
CA ASP A 200 -18.87 36.00 12.50
C ASP A 200 -18.48 36.08 13.99
N ARG A 201 -17.40 36.83 14.27
CA ARG A 201 -17.24 37.45 15.60
C ARG A 201 -18.35 38.49 15.77
N PRO A 202 -19.09 38.51 16.89
CA PRO A 202 -20.19 39.45 17.09
C PRO A 202 -19.68 40.89 17.03
N ASP A 203 -20.46 41.72 16.32
CA ASP A 203 -20.26 43.14 16.11
C ASP A 203 -19.90 43.88 17.41
N THR A 204 -18.76 44.57 17.40
CA THR A 204 -18.48 45.67 18.32
C THR A 204 -18.41 46.96 17.50
N PRO A 205 -19.18 48.00 17.84
CA PRO A 205 -19.23 49.19 17.01
C PRO A 205 -18.07 50.15 17.30
N ASN A 206 -17.38 50.50 16.21
CA ASN A 206 -16.70 51.79 15.96
C ASN A 206 -15.49 52.13 16.87
N THR A 207 -14.29 52.40 16.36
CA THR A 207 -13.95 53.54 15.50
C THR A 207 -12.50 53.38 15.01
N SER A 208 -12.14 54.16 13.99
CA SER A 208 -10.77 54.54 13.60
C SER A 208 -10.17 53.79 12.40
N ARG A 209 -10.42 54.41 11.23
CA ARG A 209 -9.53 54.37 10.05
C ARG A 209 -8.08 54.61 10.49
N HIS A 210 -7.17 53.69 10.22
CA HIS A 210 -5.81 53.98 9.72
C HIS A 210 -5.14 52.72 9.17
N HIS A 211 -4.22 52.96 8.24
CA HIS A 211 -3.63 52.06 7.26
C HIS A 211 -3.09 50.69 7.72
N ARG A 212 -3.36 49.71 6.83
CA ARG A 212 -2.49 48.62 6.37
C ARG A 212 -1.07 48.61 6.96
N LYS A 213 -0.80 47.57 7.75
CA LYS A 213 0.30 46.58 7.60
C LYS A 213 0.32 45.70 8.85
N ILE A 214 -0.49 44.65 8.86
CA ILE A 214 -0.32 43.57 9.83
C ILE A 214 0.61 42.54 9.18
N SER A 215 1.86 42.63 9.61
CA SER A 215 2.83 41.54 9.60
C SER A 215 2.13 40.23 10.00
N ARG A 216 1.94 39.33 9.03
CA ARG A 216 1.60 37.93 9.30
C ARG A 216 2.89 37.19 9.62
N TYR A 217 3.42 37.43 10.81
CA TYR A 217 4.41 36.57 11.43
C TYR A 217 4.01 36.37 12.89
N SER A 218 3.27 35.29 13.11
CA SER A 218 2.96 34.65 14.39
C SER A 218 2.31 33.33 13.98
N ASP A 219 3.15 32.35 13.69
CA ASP A 219 3.55 31.34 14.69
C ASP A 219 2.35 30.43 14.98
N ASN A 220 2.17 29.44 14.11
CA ASN A 220 1.43 28.23 14.42
C ASN A 220 2.01 27.10 13.58
N ALA A 221 2.69 26.19 14.27
CA ALA A 221 2.86 24.78 13.94
C ALA A 221 3.52 24.43 12.60
N LEU A 222 4.81 24.12 12.70
CA LEU A 222 5.51 23.16 11.87
C LEU A 222 4.71 21.84 11.77
N THR A 223 3.91 21.69 10.72
CA THR A 223 3.67 20.39 10.07
C THR A 223 3.67 20.64 8.57
N ASP A 224 4.77 20.26 7.94
CA ASP A 224 5.05 20.28 6.51
C ASP A 224 4.23 19.21 5.74
N ASP A 225 2.90 19.19 5.96
CA ASP A 225 1.95 18.31 5.22
C ASP A 225 1.08 19.14 4.27
N GLU A 226 1.70 20.06 3.53
CA GLU A 226 1.09 20.71 2.37
C GLU A 226 1.29 19.80 1.14
N SER A 227 0.68 18.61 1.17
CA SER A 227 0.44 17.89 -0.08
C SER A 227 -0.70 18.60 -0.83
N PRO A 228 -0.49 19.11 -2.05
CA PRO A 228 -1.55 19.74 -2.84
C PRO A 228 -2.83 18.90 -2.86
N PRO A 229 -4.02 19.51 -2.66
CA PRO A 229 -5.30 18.83 -2.47
C PRO A 229 -5.65 17.85 -3.61
N ASP A 230 -5.13 18.11 -4.81
CA ASP A 230 -5.35 17.27 -5.98
C ASP A 230 -4.73 15.86 -5.82
N HIS A 231 -3.64 15.70 -5.09
CA HIS A 231 -2.95 14.40 -4.97
C HIS A 231 -3.77 13.34 -4.27
N LYS A 232 -4.45 13.72 -3.18
CA LYS A 232 -5.34 12.81 -2.43
C LYS A 232 -6.55 12.46 -3.27
N ASN A 233 -7.09 13.40 -4.05
CA ASN A 233 -8.20 13.14 -4.95
C ASN A 233 -7.84 12.13 -6.07
N PHE A 234 -6.66 12.24 -6.68
CA PHE A 234 -6.18 11.25 -7.65
C PHE A 234 -5.92 9.88 -7.00
N ALA A 235 -5.36 9.84 -5.80
CA ALA A 235 -5.17 8.59 -5.07
C ALA A 235 -6.53 7.93 -4.75
N ILE A 236 -7.51 8.72 -4.32
CA ILE A 236 -8.89 8.24 -4.07
C ILE A 236 -9.51 7.68 -5.34
N ALA A 237 -9.27 8.28 -6.51
CA ALA A 237 -9.73 7.72 -7.78
C ALA A 237 -9.12 6.33 -8.03
N TYR A 238 -7.82 6.16 -7.78
CA TYR A 238 -7.17 4.83 -7.85
C TYR A 238 -7.78 3.84 -6.84
N PHE A 239 -7.98 4.24 -5.59
CA PHE A 239 -8.56 3.35 -4.57
C PHE A 239 -10.07 3.08 -4.77
N ARG A 240 -10.77 3.91 -5.54
CA ARG A 240 -12.16 3.69 -5.93
C ARG A 240 -12.29 2.62 -6.99
N ASP A 241 -11.34 2.61 -7.92
CA ASP A 241 -11.28 1.69 -9.03
C ASP A 241 -9.87 1.10 -9.12
N PRO A 242 -9.53 0.15 -8.22
CA PRO A 242 -8.24 -0.49 -8.25
C PRO A 242 -8.01 -1.07 -9.63
N LEU A 243 -6.86 -0.74 -10.22
CA LEU A 243 -6.45 -1.18 -11.56
C LEU A 243 -7.22 -0.55 -12.73
N PHE A 244 -7.97 0.54 -12.50
CA PHE A 244 -8.74 1.23 -13.55
C PHE A 244 -9.70 0.27 -14.30
N ARG A 245 -10.37 -0.63 -13.57
CA ARG A 245 -11.31 -1.63 -14.14
C ARG A 245 -12.57 -0.99 -14.73
N THR A 246 -12.93 0.23 -14.29
CA THR A 246 -14.16 0.95 -14.63
C THR A 246 -13.94 2.32 -15.29
N MET A 247 -12.72 2.86 -15.37
CA MET A 247 -12.43 4.01 -16.24
C MET A 247 -12.39 3.57 -17.72
N ASP A 248 -13.59 3.36 -18.25
CA ASP A 248 -14.02 3.29 -19.64
C ASP A 248 -12.91 3.37 -20.71
N GLY A 249 -12.52 2.21 -21.27
CA GLY A 249 -11.91 2.18 -22.61
C GLY A 249 -10.88 1.12 -22.97
N ARG A 250 -10.71 -0.02 -22.26
CA ARG A 250 -9.81 -1.07 -22.76
C ARG A 250 -10.51 -2.39 -23.10
N PRO A 251 -10.35 -2.91 -24.33
CA PRO A 251 -10.79 -4.25 -24.68
C PRO A 251 -10.10 -5.24 -23.74
N GLY A 252 -10.88 -6.10 -23.08
CA GLY A 252 -10.33 -7.28 -22.43
C GLY A 252 -9.39 -7.98 -23.41
N LEU A 253 -8.32 -8.58 -22.87
CA LEU A 253 -7.39 -9.50 -23.55
C LEU A 253 -7.93 -9.89 -24.93
N VAL A 254 -7.36 -9.34 -26.02
CA VAL A 254 -7.90 -9.48 -27.38
C VAL A 254 -8.07 -10.96 -27.71
N ARG A 255 -9.25 -11.49 -27.39
CA ARG A 255 -9.65 -12.86 -27.65
C ARG A 255 -10.30 -12.79 -29.01
N ASN A 256 -9.51 -13.10 -30.04
CA ASN A 256 -10.04 -13.31 -31.39
C ASN A 256 -11.12 -14.40 -31.31
N GLY A 257 -12.38 -14.00 -31.38
CA GLY A 257 -13.53 -14.87 -31.27
C GLY A 257 -14.79 -14.08 -31.55
N SER A 258 -15.21 -14.08 -32.82
CA SER A 258 -16.48 -13.51 -33.29
C SER A 258 -17.66 -13.99 -32.43
N ARG A 259 -18.28 -13.11 -31.65
CA ARG A 259 -19.67 -13.30 -31.20
C ARG A 259 -20.30 -11.94 -30.86
N ARG A 260 -21.47 -11.73 -31.46
CA ARG A 260 -22.24 -10.48 -31.51
C ARG A 260 -22.75 -10.07 -30.13
N ARG A 261 -22.72 -8.76 -29.83
CA ARG A 261 -23.42 -8.16 -28.67
C ARG A 261 -24.93 -8.08 -28.95
N PRO A 262 -25.82 -8.38 -27.99
CA PRO A 262 -27.23 -8.00 -28.07
C PRO A 262 -27.45 -6.53 -27.65
N PRO A 263 -28.50 -5.85 -28.13
CA PRO A 263 -28.73 -4.42 -27.89
C PRO A 263 -29.29 -4.12 -26.50
N LEU A 264 -28.93 -2.93 -25.98
CA LEU A 264 -29.45 -2.34 -24.75
C LEU A 264 -30.91 -1.87 -24.92
N SER A 265 -31.72 -2.03 -23.86
CA SER A 265 -33.04 -1.39 -23.75
C SER A 265 -33.01 -0.15 -22.83
N PRO A 266 -33.91 0.83 -23.03
CA PRO A 266 -33.79 2.18 -22.44
C PRO A 266 -34.59 2.40 -21.15
N ARG A 267 -34.01 3.22 -20.27
CA ARG A 267 -34.60 4.25 -19.38
C ARG A 267 -35.64 3.83 -18.32
N ASP A 268 -35.31 4.09 -17.06
CA ASP A 268 -36.26 4.70 -16.12
C ASP A 268 -35.55 5.61 -15.11
N SER A 269 -35.94 6.88 -15.16
CA SER A 269 -35.74 7.89 -14.12
C SER A 269 -36.65 7.61 -12.93
N PHE A 270 -36.25 7.95 -11.69
CA PHE A 270 -37.05 8.71 -10.72
C PHE A 270 -36.40 8.78 -9.31
N VAL A 271 -36.17 10.03 -8.88
CA VAL A 271 -36.38 10.66 -7.56
C VAL A 271 -35.77 10.09 -6.26
N ASN A 272 -34.98 10.96 -5.63
CA ASN A 272 -34.68 11.13 -4.19
C ASN A 272 -35.37 10.21 -3.17
N ARG A 273 -34.55 9.67 -2.24
CA ARG A 273 -34.87 9.77 -0.81
C ARG A 273 -33.64 9.69 0.08
N SER A 274 -33.26 10.85 0.59
CA SER A 274 -32.49 11.05 1.81
C SER A 274 -33.18 10.38 3.01
N LYS A 275 -32.49 9.48 3.71
CA LYS A 275 -32.71 9.21 5.13
C LYS A 275 -31.39 8.89 5.82
N SER A 276 -31.00 9.82 6.69
CA SER A 276 -30.01 9.69 7.75
C SER A 276 -30.37 8.55 8.70
N VAL A 277 -29.38 7.75 9.06
CA VAL A 277 -29.40 6.99 10.31
C VAL A 277 -28.07 7.24 11.02
N ALA A 278 -28.18 7.93 12.16
CA ALA A 278 -27.11 8.05 13.13
C ALA A 278 -26.93 6.68 13.81
N SER A 279 -25.69 6.19 13.82
CA SER A 279 -25.30 5.14 14.76
C SER A 279 -23.89 5.42 15.26
N THR A 280 -23.86 5.89 16.50
CA THR A 280 -22.72 6.03 17.40
C THR A 280 -21.86 4.78 17.40
N PHE A 281 -20.60 4.88 16.98
CA PHE A 281 -19.54 3.98 17.45
C PHE A 281 -18.23 4.75 17.59
N GLY A 282 -17.97 5.17 18.83
CA GLY A 282 -16.60 5.34 19.30
C GLY A 282 -15.96 3.96 19.41
N ASN A 283 -14.94 3.71 18.61
CA ASN A 283 -13.70 3.13 19.09
C ASN A 283 -12.63 3.28 18.01
N VAL A 284 -11.63 4.06 18.39
CA VAL A 284 -10.43 4.38 17.64
C VAL A 284 -9.63 3.10 17.41
N ILE A 285 -9.56 2.60 16.17
CA ILE A 285 -8.54 1.64 15.75
C ILE A 285 -7.31 2.46 15.32
N LYS A 286 -6.44 2.73 16.30
CA LYS A 286 -5.02 3.00 16.01
C LYS A 286 -4.40 1.67 15.54
N ASN A 287 -3.64 1.69 14.45
CA ASN A 287 -2.80 0.61 13.89
C ASN A 287 -3.31 -0.17 12.66
N VAL A 288 -3.84 0.50 11.62
CA VAL A 288 -4.04 -0.11 10.28
C VAL A 288 -2.94 0.31 9.28
N GLY A 289 -1.80 0.76 9.79
CA GLY A 289 -0.59 1.06 9.01
C GLY A 289 0.65 0.36 9.58
N SER A 290 0.47 -0.66 10.42
CA SER A 290 1.62 -1.39 10.98
C SER A 290 2.17 -2.35 9.92
N PRO A 291 3.47 -2.32 9.62
CA PRO A 291 4.14 -3.30 8.74
C PRO A 291 3.90 -4.77 9.15
N HIS A 292 3.48 -4.99 10.40
CA HIS A 292 3.28 -6.31 11.01
C HIS A 292 2.10 -7.14 10.48
N LEU A 293 1.26 -6.62 9.57
CA LEU A 293 0.30 -7.48 8.87
C LEU A 293 1.02 -8.60 8.07
N TRP A 294 2.30 -8.39 7.74
CA TRP A 294 3.09 -9.22 6.84
C TRP A 294 4.23 -9.99 7.53
N ASP A 295 4.39 -9.85 8.86
CA ASP A 295 5.47 -10.48 9.63
C ASP A 295 5.13 -11.89 10.17
N GLY A 296 4.08 -12.55 9.65
CA GLY A 296 3.79 -13.96 9.98
C GLY A 296 3.37 -14.25 11.43
N HIS A 297 3.25 -13.26 12.30
CA HIS A 297 2.74 -13.43 13.66
C HIS A 297 1.27 -13.02 13.75
N ALA A 298 0.39 -13.95 13.38
CA ALA A 298 -1.00 -13.90 13.83
C ALA A 298 -1.03 -14.12 15.35
N ALA A 299 -1.03 -13.04 16.13
CA ALA A 299 -1.25 -13.13 17.57
C ALA A 299 -2.68 -13.60 17.83
N SER A 300 -2.82 -14.88 18.18
CA SER A 300 -3.99 -15.44 18.83
C SER A 300 -4.30 -14.63 20.10
N LYS A 301 -5.35 -13.81 20.05
CA LYS A 301 -5.88 -13.13 21.23
C LYS A 301 -6.66 -14.13 22.08
N GLU A 302 -5.96 -14.84 22.94
CA GLU A 302 -6.56 -15.41 24.14
C GLU A 302 -6.64 -14.31 25.22
N LYS A 303 -7.82 -14.19 25.84
CA LYS A 303 -8.15 -13.13 26.80
C LYS A 303 -7.33 -13.29 28.08
N ASP A 304 -6.30 -12.46 28.25
CA ASP A 304 -5.59 -12.36 29.52
C ASP A 304 -6.15 -11.21 30.37
N LYS A 305 -7.11 -11.55 31.26
CA LYS A 305 -7.74 -10.62 32.20
C LYS A 305 -7.11 -10.64 33.60
N ASP A 306 -6.02 -11.37 33.82
CA ASP A 306 -5.49 -11.61 35.18
C ASP A 306 -4.19 -10.88 35.54
N ARG A 307 -3.66 -10.04 34.63
CA ARG A 307 -2.35 -9.40 34.85
C ARG A 307 -2.37 -8.14 35.73
N ASP A 308 -3.54 -7.55 35.98
CA ASP A 308 -3.65 -6.29 36.73
C ASP A 308 -3.78 -6.45 38.25
N HIS A 309 -4.03 -7.67 38.75
CA HIS A 309 -4.07 -7.92 40.20
C HIS A 309 -2.73 -8.35 40.81
N ARG A 310 -1.77 -8.79 39.98
CA ARG A 310 -0.44 -9.20 40.47
C ARG A 310 0.52 -8.03 40.68
N ARG A 311 0.30 -6.90 40.01
CA ARG A 311 1.21 -5.75 40.05
C ARG A 311 0.99 -4.81 41.24
N ARG A 312 -0.17 -4.90 41.91
CA ARG A 312 -0.43 -4.15 43.16
C ARG A 312 0.10 -4.83 44.43
N LYS A 313 0.49 -6.10 44.36
CA LYS A 313 0.95 -6.86 45.54
C LYS A 313 2.46 -6.85 45.74
N THR A 314 3.24 -6.42 44.74
CA THR A 314 4.72 -6.43 44.78
C THR A 314 5.33 -5.14 45.33
N ASP A 315 4.58 -4.04 45.36
CA ASP A 315 5.10 -2.75 45.85
C ASP A 315 4.96 -2.56 47.37
N GLU A 316 4.05 -3.30 48.04
CA GLU A 316 3.94 -3.26 49.51
C GLU A 316 5.00 -4.10 50.24
N ASP A 317 5.61 -5.09 49.58
CA ASP A 317 6.65 -5.95 50.19
C ASP A 317 8.08 -5.39 50.02
N LEU A 318 8.31 -4.47 49.08
CA LEU A 318 9.60 -3.78 48.93
C LEU A 318 9.83 -2.68 49.97
N PHE A 319 8.77 -2.14 50.58
CA PHE A 319 8.90 -1.15 51.65
C PHE A 319 9.15 -1.74 53.05
N LYS A 320 8.87 -3.05 53.26
CA LYS A 320 9.15 -3.74 54.53
C LYS A 320 10.55 -4.34 54.61
N THR A 321 11.19 -4.61 53.48
CA THR A 321 12.55 -5.20 53.44
C THR A 321 13.67 -4.17 53.60
N HIS A 322 13.43 -2.88 53.28
CA HIS A 322 14.43 -1.82 53.49
C HIS A 322 14.49 -1.27 54.93
N HIS A 323 13.42 -1.43 55.73
CA HIS A 323 13.41 -0.96 57.12
C HIS A 323 14.04 -1.96 58.13
N LEU A 324 14.16 -3.24 57.75
CA LEU A 324 14.78 -4.28 58.58
C LEU A 324 16.29 -4.40 58.38
N ASN A 325 16.84 -3.94 57.26
CA ASN A 325 18.28 -3.93 57.02
C ASN A 325 18.99 -2.69 57.60
N LEU A 326 18.28 -1.58 57.82
CA LEU A 326 18.84 -0.39 58.49
C LEU A 326 18.96 -0.53 60.01
N ILE A 327 18.13 -1.37 60.66
CA ILE A 327 18.18 -1.60 62.12
C ILE A 327 19.31 -2.57 62.50
N THR A 328 19.66 -3.52 61.63
CA THR A 328 20.75 -4.49 61.87
C THR A 328 22.15 -3.88 61.68
N ILE A 329 22.30 -2.89 60.80
CA ILE A 329 23.59 -2.21 60.57
C ILE A 329 23.94 -1.25 61.72
N VAL A 330 22.96 -0.57 62.34
CA VAL A 330 23.22 0.37 63.45
C VAL A 330 23.55 -0.35 64.77
N LEU A 331 23.03 -1.57 64.99
CA LEU A 331 23.32 -2.35 66.20
C LEU A 331 24.67 -3.10 66.18
N THR A 332 25.30 -3.23 65.00
CA THR A 332 26.61 -3.92 64.89
C THR A 332 27.79 -2.95 65.00
N THR A 333 27.56 -1.64 64.86
CA THR A 333 28.61 -0.59 64.99
C THR A 333 28.75 0.02 66.38
N MET A 334 27.91 -0.33 67.36
CA MET A 334 27.99 0.19 68.74
C MET A 334 28.61 -0.78 69.77
N ASN A 335 29.21 -1.89 69.34
CA ASN A 335 29.79 -2.89 70.25
C ASN A 335 31.30 -3.18 70.02
N LEU A 336 32.04 -2.21 69.47
CA LEU A 336 33.50 -2.29 69.23
C LEU A 336 34.30 -1.12 69.83
N GLN A 337 33.74 -0.41 70.81
CA GLN A 337 34.53 0.43 71.73
C GLN A 337 34.02 0.23 73.17
N ALA A 338 34.49 -0.83 73.82
CA ALA A 338 34.70 -0.95 75.25
C ALA A 338 35.69 -2.10 75.51
#